data_AF-E5XYH1-F1
#
_entry.id   AF-E5XYH1-F1
#
_cell.length_a   1.000
_cell.length_b   1.000
_cell.length_c   1.000
_cell.angle_alpha   90.00
_cell.angle_beta   90.00
_cell.angle_gamma   90.00
#
_symmetry.space_group_name_H-M   'P 1'
#
loop_
_entity.id
_entity.type
_entity.pdbx_description
1 polymer ?
#
loop_
_entity_poly.entity_id
_entity_poly.type
_entity_poly.pdbx_seq_one_letter_code
_entity_poly.pdbx_strand_id
1 'polypeptide(L)' 'MTAPPEPPIRLTPAVACSPDTDVAVLWHIAYHVPELRKWLVANPKADAPLLELVSQRGGPGVRQALEILFESMEA' A
#
# COMPACT_ATOMS: atom_id res chain seq x y z
N MET A 1 -26.43 13.36 -22.12
CA MET A 1 -26.67 12.70 -20.82
C MET A 1 -25.32 12.48 -20.18
N THR A 2 -25.00 13.18 -19.08
CA THR A 2 -23.75 12.97 -18.35
C THR A 2 -23.89 11.70 -17.51
N ALA A 3 -22.97 10.75 -17.68
CA ALA A 3 -22.90 9.58 -16.82
C ALA A 3 -22.69 10.03 -15.35
N PRO A 4 -23.28 9.32 -14.38
CA PRO A 4 -23.04 9.63 -12.97
C PRO A 4 -21.54 9.52 -12.66
N PRO A 5 -21.02 10.34 -11.72
CA PRO A 5 -19.62 10.24 -11.32
C PRO A 5 -19.34 8.83 -10.81
N GLU A 6 -18.15 8.32 -11.14
CA GLU A 6 -17.74 6.97 -10.75
C GLU A 6 -17.81 6.82 -9.22
N PRO A 7 -18.26 5.67 -8.69
CA PRO A 7 -18.32 5.45 -7.25
C PRO A 7 -16.98 5.76 -6.59
N PRO A 8 -16.96 6.24 -5.32
CA PRO A 8 -15.72 6.48 -4.61
C PRO A 8 -14.87 5.22 -4.60
N ILE A 9 -13.59 5.36 -4.97
CA ILE A 9 -12.64 4.24 -4.97
C ILE A 9 -12.62 3.63 -3.57
N ARG A 10 -12.99 2.35 -3.45
CA ARG A 10 -12.84 1.62 -2.20
C ARG A 10 -11.40 1.21 -2.01
N LEU A 11 -10.81 1.61 -0.88
CA LEU A 11 -9.48 1.15 -0.49
C LEU A 11 -9.56 -0.34 -0.16
N THR A 12 -8.81 -1.14 -0.90
CA THR A 12 -8.77 -2.60 -0.80
C THR A 12 -7.33 -3.09 -0.93
N PRO A 13 -7.02 -4.34 -0.58
CA PRO A 13 -5.70 -4.92 -0.83
C PRO A 13 -5.26 -4.80 -2.29
N ALA A 14 -6.16 -5.07 -3.24
CA ALA A 14 -5.87 -4.97 -4.67
C ALA A 14 -5.51 -3.54 -5.09
N VAL A 15 -6.19 -2.53 -4.54
CA VAL A 15 -5.81 -1.12 -4.75
C VAL A 15 -4.46 -0.83 -4.09
N ALA A 16 -4.22 -1.32 -2.88
CA ALA A 16 -2.99 -1.04 -2.15
C ALA A 16 -1.72 -1.59 -2.84
N CYS A 17 -1.79 -2.72 -3.55
CA CYS A 17 -0.65 -3.28 -4.29
C CYS A 17 -0.64 -2.99 -5.80
N SER A 18 -1.68 -2.35 -6.35
CA SER A 18 -1.78 -2.11 -7.79
C SER A 18 -0.73 -1.10 -8.29
N PRO A 19 -0.08 -1.36 -9.45
CA PRO A 19 0.82 -0.41 -10.09
C PRO A 19 0.10 0.84 -10.61
N ASP A 20 -1.22 0.80 -10.79
CA ASP A 20 -2.00 1.93 -11.29
C ASP A 20 -2.43 2.89 -10.18
N THR A 21 -2.28 2.50 -8.91
CA THR A 21 -2.67 3.33 -7.78
C THR A 21 -1.81 4.59 -7.69
N ASP A 22 -2.46 5.71 -7.44
CA ASP A 22 -1.80 7.00 -7.26
C ASP A 22 -1.01 7.02 -5.94
N VAL A 23 0.18 7.64 -5.96
CA VAL A 23 1.07 7.73 -4.79
C VAL A 23 0.39 8.43 -3.61
N ALA A 24 -0.46 9.44 -3.85
CA ALA A 24 -1.24 10.11 -2.80
C ALA A 24 -2.19 9.15 -2.08
N VAL A 25 -2.76 8.17 -2.80
CA VAL A 25 -3.61 7.12 -2.21
C VAL A 25 -2.77 6.17 -1.37
N LEU A 26 -1.55 5.83 -1.80
CA LEU A 26 -0.63 4.99 -1.02
C LEU A 26 -0.25 5.66 0.31
N TRP A 27 0.08 6.96 0.28
CA TRP A 27 0.30 7.73 1.50
C TRP A 27 -0.95 7.77 2.38
N HIS A 28 -2.13 8.01 1.80
CA HIS A 28 -3.38 7.99 2.57
C HIS A 28 -3.57 6.64 3.29
N ILE A 29 -3.33 5.52 2.62
CA ILE A 29 -3.37 4.18 3.22
C ILE A 29 -2.35 4.07 4.36
N ALA A 30 -1.10 4.50 4.14
CA ALA A 30 -0.04 4.45 5.15
C ALA A 30 -0.40 5.25 6.42
N TYR A 31 -1.05 6.39 6.28
CA TYR A 31 -1.50 7.19 7.42
C TYR A 31 -2.75 6.61 8.10
N HIS A 32 -3.77 6.25 7.33
CA HIS A 32 -5.12 6.13 7.86
C HIS A 32 -5.68 4.70 7.90
N VAL A 33 -5.05 3.74 7.22
CA VAL A 33 -5.63 2.39 7.05
C VAL A 33 -4.64 1.30 7.46
N PRO A 34 -4.45 1.04 8.78
CA PRO A 34 -3.49 0.06 9.29
C PRO A 34 -3.59 -1.33 8.68
N GLU A 35 -4.81 -1.82 8.46
CA GLU A 35 -5.11 -3.15 7.90
C GLU A 35 -4.57 -3.35 6.47
N LEU A 36 -4.36 -2.25 5.74
CA LEU A 36 -3.91 -2.31 4.35
C LEU A 36 -2.40 -2.05 4.18
N ARG A 37 -1.71 -1.57 5.21
CA ARG A 37 -0.29 -1.19 5.12
C ARG A 37 0.61 -2.32 4.64
N LYS A 38 0.34 -3.57 5.04
CA LYS A 38 1.14 -4.74 4.61
C LYS A 38 1.16 -4.93 3.09
N TRP A 39 0.10 -4.50 2.40
CA TRP A 39 -0.01 -4.63 0.95
C TRP A 39 0.77 -3.54 0.20
N LEU A 40 1.08 -2.42 0.87
CA LEU A 40 1.93 -1.37 0.29
C LEU A 40 3.35 -1.88 0.02
N VAL A 41 3.82 -2.86 0.80
CA VAL A 41 5.14 -3.51 0.61
C VAL A 41 5.26 -4.14 -0.78
N ALA A 42 4.16 -4.64 -1.32
CA ALA A 42 4.11 -5.25 -2.66
C ALA A 42 3.80 -4.25 -3.77
N ASN A 43 3.60 -2.96 -3.47
CA ASN A 43 3.27 -1.96 -4.48
C ASN A 43 4.56 -1.45 -5.16
N PRO A 44 4.70 -1.54 -6.49
CA PRO A 44 5.90 -1.08 -7.19
C PRO A 44 6.10 0.44 -7.16
N LYS A 45 5.07 1.22 -6.85
CA LYS A 45 5.14 2.67 -6.64
C LYS A 45 5.42 3.06 -5.19
N ALA A 46 5.51 2.10 -4.27
CA ALA A 46 5.91 2.39 -2.89
C ALA A 46 7.41 2.69 -2.83
N ASP A 47 7.73 3.96 -2.64
CA ASP A 47 9.10 4.41 -2.51
C ASP A 47 9.68 4.17 -1.11
N ALA A 48 10.99 4.36 -0.96
CA ALA A 48 11.68 4.12 0.30
C ALA A 48 11.08 4.94 1.48
N PRO A 49 10.76 6.25 1.35
CA PRO A 49 10.11 7.01 2.41
C PRO A 49 8.75 6.43 2.84
N LEU A 50 7.93 5.97 1.89
CA LEU A 50 6.65 5.34 2.21
C LEU A 50 6.85 4.02 2.96
N LEU A 51 7.76 3.16 2.48
CA LEU A 51 8.05 1.88 3.13
C LEU A 51 8.67 2.04 4.51
N GLU A 52 9.51 3.06 4.70
CA GLU A 52 10.06 3.41 6.01
C GLU A 52 8.94 3.82 6.97
N LEU A 53 8.01 4.68 6.54
CA LEU A 53 6.85 5.06 7.35
C LEU A 53 6.01 3.83 7.73
N VAL A 54 5.76 2.93 6.77
CA VAL A 54 5.02 1.69 6.98
C VAL A 54 5.72 0.80 8.02
N SER A 55 7.05 0.67 7.92
CA SER A 55 7.86 -0.08 8.89
C SER A 55 7.76 0.52 10.29
N GLN A 56 7.92 1.83 10.43
CA GLN A 56 7.85 2.53 11.72
C GLN A 56 6.46 2.45 12.36
N ARG A 57 5.39 2.61 11.58
CA ARG A 57 4.02 2.59 12.09
C ARG A 57 3.46 1.19 12.28
N GLY A 58 4.03 0.21 11.59
CA GLY A 58 3.54 -1.16 11.58
C GLY A 58 2.06 -1.27 11.18
N GLY A 59 1.45 -2.35 11.61
CA GLY A 59 0.09 -2.76 11.26
C GLY A 59 0.02 -4.29 11.18
N PRO A 60 -1.18 -4.87 11.14
CA PRO A 60 -1.31 -6.32 11.06
C PRO A 60 -0.56 -6.88 9.85
N GLY A 61 0.42 -7.76 10.11
CA GLY A 61 1.21 -8.43 9.07
C GLY A 61 2.26 -7.59 8.35
N VAL A 62 2.49 -6.32 8.73
CA VAL A 62 3.49 -5.45 8.07
C VAL A 62 4.91 -6.01 8.20
N ARG A 63 5.29 -6.43 9.40
CA ARG A 63 6.63 -7.01 9.65
C ARG A 63 6.89 -8.22 8.77
N GLN A 64 5.95 -9.17 8.75
CA GLN A 64 6.06 -10.36 7.93
C GLN A 64 6.13 -10.04 6.44
N ALA A 65 5.35 -9.06 5.96
CA ALA A 65 5.40 -8.66 4.56
C ALA A 65 6.77 -8.06 4.17
N LEU A 66 7.37 -7.25 5.05
CA LEU A 66 8.71 -6.69 4.84
C LEU A 66 9.78 -7.79 4.86
N GLU A 67 9.71 -8.73 5.80
CA GLU A 67 10.62 -9.88 5.86
C GLU A 67 10.59 -10.68 4.54
N ILE A 68 9.40 -11.03 4.05
CA ILE A 68 9.24 -11.73 2.76
C ILE A 68 9.82 -10.92 1.59
N LEU A 69 9.58 -9.60 1.57
CA LEU A 69 10.15 -8.73 0.54
C LEU A 69 11.69 -8.79 0.57
N PHE A 70 12.30 -8.65 1.73
CA PHE A 70 13.76 -8.70 1.86
C PHE A 70 14.33 -10.07 1.47
N GLU A 71 13.70 -11.17 1.93
CA GLU A 71 14.08 -12.53 1.50
C GLU A 71 14.02 -12.68 -0.03
N SER A 72 13.03 -12.08 -0.70
CA SER A 72 12.90 -12.14 -2.15
C SER A 72 13.96 -11.34 -2.93
N MET A 73 14.63 -10.38 -2.28
CA MET A 73 15.70 -9.58 -2.87
C MET A 73 17.08 -10.22 -2.71
N GLU A 74 17.23 -11.09 -1.70
CA GLU A 74 18.47 -11.82 -1.42
C GLU A 74 18.58 -13.15 -2.19
N ALA A 75 17.48 -13.59 -2.84
CA ALA A 75 17.38 -14.80 -3.64
C ALA A 75 17.74 -14.57 -5.12
#